data_AF-A0A6G3ZLV0-F1
#
_entry.id   AF-A0A6G3ZLV0-F1
#
_cell.length_a   1.000
_cell.length_b   1.000
_cell.length_c   1.000
_cell.angle_alpha   90.00
_cell.angle_beta   90.00
_cell.angle_gamma   90.00
#
_symmetry.space_group_name_H-M   'P 1'
#
loop_
_entity.id
_entity.type
_entity.pdbx_description
1 polymer ?
#
loop_
_entity_poly.entity_id
_entity_poly.type
_entity_poly.pdbx_seq_one_letter_code
_entity_poly.pdbx_strand_id
1 'polypeptide(L)'
;MHSRRQVLAAGCLALVGGSGCSRVRNAVSTDSDDGTTETDGTTASGETPSSDEPTADDGTATTDASAFRIVVADGDREIELVTGADVASVDEVEPARTGDGYRLPVTLTDEGTADFADGLERAGAFENRDDHPLRTYFEGEMLYEATLAPGLADKLESGEWSGEFLLHVSEQKTARELKQALEGN
;
A
#
# COMPACT_ATOMS: atom_id res chain seq x y z
N MET A 1 3.22 -45.20 -12.13
CA MET A 1 4.58 -45.29 -11.55
C MET A 1 4.53 -44.66 -10.17
N HIS A 2 4.92 -45.42 -9.13
CA HIS A 2 5.24 -45.11 -7.72
C HIS A 2 5.07 -43.64 -7.29
N SER A 3 4.03 -43.24 -6.55
CA SER A 3 3.86 -43.41 -5.09
C SER A 3 5.16 -43.25 -4.28
N ARG A 4 5.31 -42.09 -3.61
CA ARG A 4 6.00 -41.93 -2.33
C ARG A 4 5.35 -40.83 -1.50
N ARG A 5 4.73 -41.22 -0.39
CA ARG A 5 4.35 -40.40 0.78
C ARG A 5 5.52 -40.41 1.78
N GLN A 6 5.88 -39.28 2.37
CA GLN A 6 6.62 -39.11 3.63
C GLN A 6 6.11 -37.78 4.23
N VAL A 7 5.37 -37.67 5.33
CA VAL A 7 5.48 -38.07 6.77
C VAL A 7 6.45 -37.22 7.59
N LEU A 8 5.83 -36.34 8.40
CA LEU A 8 6.16 -35.82 9.75
C LEU A 8 7.50 -35.11 10.03
N ALA A 9 7.39 -33.88 10.55
CA ALA A 9 8.13 -33.47 11.74
C ALA A 9 7.31 -32.46 12.56
N ALA A 10 6.81 -32.89 13.71
CA ALA A 10 6.31 -32.03 14.76
C ALA A 10 7.52 -31.41 15.50
N GLY A 11 7.57 -30.09 15.57
CA GLY A 11 8.59 -29.35 16.32
C GLY A 11 7.92 -28.33 17.23
N CYS A 12 7.80 -28.67 18.51
CA CYS A 12 7.37 -27.74 19.57
C CYS A 12 8.50 -26.74 19.86
N LEU A 13 8.21 -25.44 19.78
CA LEU A 13 9.02 -24.40 20.44
C LEU A 13 8.11 -23.53 21.30
N ALA A 14 8.36 -23.59 22.61
CA ALA A 14 7.72 -22.79 23.63
C ALA A 14 8.29 -21.36 23.60
N LEU A 15 7.42 -20.35 23.65
CA LEU A 15 7.81 -18.96 23.86
C LEU A 15 7.25 -18.47 25.21
N VAL A 16 8.18 -18.20 26.11
CA VAL A 16 8.00 -17.65 27.46
C VAL A 16 8.29 -16.16 27.42
N GLY A 17 7.41 -15.37 28.05
CA GLY A 17 7.82 -14.19 28.81
C GLY A 17 7.44 -12.82 28.23
N GLY A 18 6.71 -12.02 29.03
CA GLY A 18 6.63 -10.58 28.84
C GLY A 18 5.36 -9.89 29.33
N SER A 19 4.95 -10.08 30.58
CA SER A 19 3.86 -9.29 31.19
C SER A 19 4.40 -8.07 31.92
N GLY A 20 3.84 -6.89 31.63
CA GLY A 20 3.77 -5.74 32.55
C GLY A 20 4.80 -4.64 32.32
N CYS A 21 4.54 -3.35 32.55
CA CYS A 21 3.33 -2.63 32.98
C CYS A 21 3.44 -1.18 32.50
N SER A 22 2.30 -0.62 32.12
CA SER A 22 2.08 0.80 31.83
C SER A 22 2.57 1.71 32.97
N ARG A 23 3.19 2.85 32.62
CA ARG A 23 3.10 4.07 33.44
C ARG A 23 2.87 5.31 32.57
N VAL A 24 1.62 5.74 32.63
CA VAL A 24 1.12 7.10 32.42
C VAL A 24 1.93 8.08 33.28
N ARG A 25 2.39 9.17 32.68
CA ARG A 25 2.58 10.46 33.35
C ARG A 25 2.04 11.58 32.47
N ASN A 26 0.96 12.14 32.98
CA ASN A 26 0.32 13.39 32.63
C ASN A 26 1.05 14.53 33.38
N ALA A 27 1.35 15.65 32.72
CA ALA A 27 1.40 17.00 33.31
C ALA A 27 1.84 18.08 32.29
N VAL A 28 0.99 19.13 32.18
CA VAL A 28 1.27 20.60 32.09
C VAL A 28 1.92 21.11 30.79
N SER A 29 1.45 22.17 30.10
CA SER A 29 1.04 23.54 30.51
C SER A 29 0.05 24.11 29.45
N THR A 30 -1.08 24.74 29.79
CA THR A 30 -1.32 26.21 29.96
C THR A 30 -0.57 27.16 29.02
N ASP A 31 -1.32 27.73 28.05
CA ASP A 31 -1.31 29.13 27.57
C ASP A 31 -2.62 29.28 26.74
N SER A 32 -3.68 29.96 27.20
CA SER A 32 -3.93 31.41 27.14
C SER A 32 -3.52 32.04 25.82
N ASP A 33 -4.46 32.17 24.87
CA ASP A 33 -4.48 33.36 24.01
C ASP A 33 -5.94 33.73 23.66
N ASP A 34 -6.31 34.91 24.17
CA ASP A 34 -7.56 35.61 23.97
C ASP A 34 -7.42 36.42 22.67
N GLY A 35 -8.19 36.05 21.65
CA GLY A 35 -8.14 36.67 20.32
C GLY A 35 -9.54 37.07 19.88
N THR A 36 -10.11 38.08 20.53
CA THR A 36 -11.32 38.77 20.09
C THR A 36 -11.00 39.72 18.94
N THR A 37 -11.57 39.49 17.76
CA THR A 37 -11.79 40.55 16.76
C THR A 37 -13.15 40.38 16.10
N GLU A 38 -14.10 41.17 16.58
CA GLU A 38 -15.27 41.59 15.83
C GLU A 38 -14.80 42.50 14.68
N THR A 39 -15.28 42.25 13.46
CA THR A 39 -15.37 43.31 12.44
C THR A 39 -16.63 43.08 11.63
N ASP A 40 -17.58 43.97 11.89
CA ASP A 40 -18.86 44.12 11.20
C ASP A 40 -18.67 44.83 9.85
N GLY A 41 -19.44 44.39 8.85
CA GLY A 41 -20.03 45.24 7.82
C GLY A 41 -19.15 45.68 6.64
N THR A 42 -19.48 45.17 5.45
CA THR A 42 -19.82 46.03 4.29
C THR A 42 -20.54 45.20 3.21
N THR A 43 -21.78 45.60 2.94
CA THR A 43 -22.60 45.18 1.81
C THR A 43 -22.17 45.95 0.56
N ALA A 44 -21.87 45.26 -0.54
CA ALA A 44 -21.93 45.84 -1.87
C ALA A 44 -22.45 44.79 -2.87
N SER A 45 -23.63 45.09 -3.42
CA SER A 45 -24.23 44.43 -4.56
C SER A 45 -23.40 44.61 -5.81
N GLY A 46 -23.41 43.61 -6.69
CA GLY A 46 -23.23 43.85 -8.11
C GLY A 46 -22.57 42.70 -8.85
N GLU A 47 -23.23 42.32 -9.94
CA GLU A 47 -22.67 41.65 -11.12
C GLU A 47 -22.69 40.12 -11.10
N THR A 48 -23.76 39.60 -11.70
CA THR A 48 -23.87 38.30 -12.36
C THR A 48 -22.81 38.19 -13.47
N PRO A 49 -21.86 37.25 -13.41
CA PRO A 49 -21.20 36.75 -14.60
C PRO A 49 -21.97 35.55 -15.15
N SER A 50 -21.97 35.51 -16.47
CA SER A 50 -22.46 34.49 -17.39
C SER A 50 -22.53 33.05 -16.86
N SER A 51 -23.56 32.35 -17.35
CA SER A 51 -23.50 30.92 -17.62
C SER A 51 -22.29 30.61 -18.52
N ASP A 52 -21.14 30.40 -17.90
CA ASP A 52 -20.13 29.52 -18.46
C ASP A 52 -20.64 28.09 -18.18
N GLU A 53 -21.12 27.44 -19.24
CA GLU A 53 -21.29 26.00 -19.24
C GLU A 53 -19.99 25.38 -18.72
N PRO A 54 -20.04 24.48 -17.72
CA PRO A 54 -18.89 23.64 -17.45
C PRO A 54 -18.66 22.83 -18.72
N THR A 55 -17.69 23.26 -19.53
CA THR A 55 -17.05 22.37 -20.48
C THR A 55 -16.46 21.28 -19.60
N ALA A 56 -17.18 20.17 -19.49
CA ALA A 56 -16.64 18.92 -19.06
C ALA A 56 -15.54 18.61 -20.06
N ASP A 57 -14.33 19.11 -19.77
CA ASP A 57 -13.10 18.48 -20.22
C ASP A 57 -13.11 17.13 -19.53
N ASP A 58 -13.86 16.20 -20.11
CA ASP A 58 -13.77 14.77 -19.86
C ASP A 58 -12.49 14.30 -20.56
N GLY A 59 -11.38 14.93 -20.19
CA GLY A 59 -10.09 14.27 -20.20
C GLY A 59 -10.19 13.19 -19.15
N THR A 60 -10.89 12.09 -19.48
CA THR A 60 -10.65 10.81 -18.84
C THR A 60 -9.18 10.52 -19.14
N ALA A 61 -8.30 11.02 -18.26
CA ALA A 61 -6.92 10.58 -18.18
C ALA A 61 -7.04 9.08 -18.02
N THR A 62 -6.81 8.37 -19.12
CA THR A 62 -6.81 6.91 -19.11
C THR A 62 -5.55 6.55 -18.35
N THR A 63 -5.69 6.42 -17.04
CA THR A 63 -4.56 6.03 -16.20
C THR A 63 -4.20 4.61 -16.59
N ASP A 64 -2.99 4.45 -17.10
CA ASP A 64 -2.54 3.22 -17.73
C ASP A 64 -2.12 2.22 -16.64
N ALA A 65 -2.55 0.96 -16.74
CA ALA A 65 -2.15 -0.09 -15.81
C ALA A 65 -0.62 -0.28 -15.76
N SER A 66 0.09 0.03 -16.84
CA SER A 66 1.56 0.02 -16.88
C SER A 66 2.22 1.08 -15.99
N ALA A 67 1.45 2.04 -15.47
CA ALA A 67 1.94 3.03 -14.52
C ALA A 67 2.14 2.44 -13.12
N PHE A 68 1.52 1.29 -12.81
CA PHE A 68 1.70 0.58 -11.54
C PHE A 68 2.84 -0.44 -11.63
N ARG A 69 3.72 -0.42 -10.63
CA ARG A 69 4.77 -1.43 -10.45
C ARG A 69 5.17 -1.60 -8.99
N ILE A 70 5.57 -2.81 -8.63
CA ILE A 70 6.25 -3.12 -7.37
C ILE A 70 7.65 -3.60 -7.70
N VAL A 71 8.63 -3.06 -6.99
CA VAL A 71 10.04 -3.44 -7.13
C VAL A 71 10.62 -3.81 -5.77
N VAL A 72 11.67 -4.63 -5.78
CA VAL A 72 12.57 -4.79 -4.62
C VAL A 72 13.84 -4.01 -4.87
N ALA A 73 14.29 -3.25 -3.87
CA ALA A 73 15.58 -2.57 -3.94
C ALA A 73 16.72 -3.54 -3.59
N ASP A 74 17.83 -3.43 -4.32
CA ASP A 74 19.07 -4.18 -4.08
C ASP A 74 20.25 -3.23 -4.26
N GLY A 75 20.65 -2.57 -3.17
CA GLY A 75 21.60 -1.46 -3.19
C GLY A 75 21.09 -0.30 -4.05
N ASP A 76 21.84 0.04 -5.11
CA ASP A 76 21.48 1.10 -6.06
C ASP A 76 20.58 0.61 -7.22
N ARG A 77 20.18 -0.67 -7.20
CA ARG A 77 19.37 -1.29 -8.25
C ARG A 77 17.94 -1.50 -7.77
N GLU A 78 17.01 -1.47 -8.72
CA GLU A 78 15.62 -1.89 -8.51
C GLU A 78 15.33 -3.08 -9.43
N ILE A 79 14.76 -4.14 -8.87
CA ILE A 79 14.33 -5.32 -9.60
C ILE A 79 12.80 -5.30 -9.61
N GLU A 80 12.22 -5.22 -10.81
CA GLU A 80 10.77 -5.27 -10.99
C GLU A 80 10.24 -6.66 -10.61
N LEU A 81 9.23 -6.68 -9.75
CA LEU A 81 8.59 -7.89 -9.27
C LEU A 81 7.25 -8.12 -9.97
N VAL A 82 6.42 -7.07 -10.04
CA VAL A 82 5.10 -7.09 -10.68
C VAL A 82 4.75 -5.73 -11.26
N THR A 83 3.89 -5.75 -12.26
CA THR A 83 3.29 -4.59 -12.94
C THR A 83 1.77 -4.65 -12.85
N GLY A 84 1.06 -3.65 -13.38
CA GLY A 84 -0.40 -3.69 -13.47
C GLY A 84 -0.93 -4.86 -14.30
N ALA A 85 -0.13 -5.40 -15.24
CA ALA A 85 -0.51 -6.56 -16.04
C ALA A 85 -0.65 -7.85 -15.21
N ASP A 86 0.04 -7.89 -14.06
CA ASP A 86 0.09 -9.06 -13.17
C ASP A 86 -1.06 -9.08 -12.17
N VAL A 87 -1.92 -8.05 -12.17
CA VAL A 87 -3.07 -7.91 -11.28
C VAL A 87 -4.28 -8.66 -11.85
N ALA A 88 -4.84 -9.58 -11.06
CA ALA A 88 -6.03 -10.34 -11.40
C ALA A 88 -7.33 -9.66 -10.96
N SER A 89 -7.32 -9.01 -9.79
CA SER A 89 -8.48 -8.28 -9.27
C SER A 89 -8.07 -7.22 -8.27
N VAL A 90 -8.92 -6.20 -8.16
CA VAL A 90 -8.79 -5.13 -7.17
C VAL A 90 -10.13 -4.94 -6.47
N ASP A 91 -10.10 -4.86 -5.15
CA ASP A 91 -11.31 -4.69 -4.33
C ASP A 91 -11.59 -3.20 -4.04
N GLU A 92 -12.60 -2.94 -3.21
CA GLU A 92 -12.94 -1.59 -2.78
C GLU A 92 -11.83 -0.92 -1.95
N VAL A 93 -11.68 0.39 -2.15
CA VAL A 93 -10.78 1.21 -1.33
C VAL A 93 -11.34 1.31 0.08
N GLU A 94 -10.57 0.87 1.06
CA GLU A 94 -10.91 0.93 2.47
C GLU A 94 -10.09 2.02 3.19
N PRO A 95 -10.63 2.67 4.24
CA PRO A 95 -9.78 3.46 5.13
C PRO A 95 -8.80 2.55 5.87
N ALA A 96 -7.58 3.03 6.12
CA ALA A 96 -6.61 2.27 6.89
C ALA A 96 -7.15 1.98 8.31
N ARG A 97 -7.09 0.70 8.74
CA ARG A 97 -7.53 0.30 10.09
C ARG A 97 -6.67 0.88 11.21
N THR A 98 -5.48 1.36 10.87
CA THR A 98 -4.48 1.85 11.82
C THR A 98 -3.68 2.91 11.10
N GLY A 99 -3.55 4.08 11.72
CA GLY A 99 -2.92 5.25 11.10
C GLY A 99 -3.86 5.97 10.13
N ASP A 100 -3.28 6.93 9.41
CA ASP A 100 -3.96 7.69 8.36
C ASP A 100 -3.84 6.99 6.99
N GLY A 101 -4.67 7.41 6.05
CA GLY A 101 -4.66 6.93 4.66
C GLY A 101 -5.65 5.81 4.35
N TYR A 102 -5.40 5.14 3.24
CA TYR A 102 -6.32 4.22 2.58
C TYR A 102 -5.59 2.92 2.22
N ARG A 103 -6.37 1.86 2.07
CA ARG A 103 -5.91 0.53 1.69
C ARG A 103 -6.65 0.08 0.46
N LEU A 104 -5.92 -0.51 -0.47
CA LEU A 104 -6.48 -1.12 -1.67
C LEU A 104 -6.06 -2.60 -1.68
N PRO A 105 -7.00 -3.53 -1.44
CA PRO A 105 -6.73 -4.95 -1.60
C PRO A 105 -6.56 -5.28 -3.07
N VAL A 106 -5.48 -5.98 -3.38
CA VAL A 106 -5.10 -6.39 -4.73
C VAL A 106 -4.74 -7.87 -4.70
N THR A 107 -5.20 -8.58 -5.72
CA THR A 107 -4.87 -9.99 -5.94
C THR A 107 -4.11 -10.11 -7.25
N LEU A 108 -2.95 -10.75 -7.20
CA LEU A 108 -2.17 -11.07 -8.39
C LEU A 108 -2.75 -12.27 -9.14
N THR A 109 -2.38 -12.36 -10.42
CA THR A 109 -2.52 -13.61 -11.19
C THR A 109 -1.60 -14.69 -10.62
N ASP A 110 -1.83 -15.95 -10.99
CA ASP A 110 -0.93 -17.05 -10.61
C ASP A 110 0.51 -16.82 -11.14
N GLU A 111 0.63 -16.27 -12.35
CA GLU A 111 1.92 -15.91 -12.97
C GLU A 111 2.60 -14.78 -12.19
N GLY A 112 1.89 -13.68 -11.91
CA GLY A 112 2.40 -12.58 -11.10
C GLY A 112 2.80 -13.00 -9.69
N THR A 113 2.07 -13.95 -9.08
CA THR A 113 2.41 -14.50 -7.76
C THR A 113 3.75 -15.26 -7.80
N ALA A 114 3.96 -16.07 -8.84
CA ALA A 114 5.22 -16.79 -9.04
C ALA A 114 6.38 -15.84 -9.34
N ASP A 115 6.19 -14.88 -10.24
CA ASP A 115 7.21 -13.90 -10.61
C ASP A 115 7.62 -13.01 -9.42
N PHE A 116 6.67 -12.64 -8.57
CA PHE A 116 6.94 -11.91 -7.34
C PHE A 116 7.85 -12.72 -6.39
N ALA A 117 7.55 -14.00 -6.18
CA ALA A 117 8.33 -14.88 -5.31
C ALA A 117 9.75 -15.12 -5.88
N ASP A 118 9.84 -15.45 -7.17
CA ASP A 118 11.09 -15.68 -7.88
C ASP A 118 11.98 -14.41 -7.90
N GLY A 119 11.37 -13.23 -8.04
CA GLY A 119 12.06 -11.95 -8.00
C GLY A 119 12.67 -11.66 -6.63
N LEU A 120 11.94 -11.96 -5.55
CA LEU A 120 12.44 -11.83 -4.18
C LEU A 120 13.55 -12.85 -3.86
N GLU A 121 13.40 -14.09 -4.31
CA GLU A 121 14.45 -15.12 -4.16
C GLU A 121 15.73 -14.67 -4.87
N ARG A 122 15.62 -14.21 -6.10
CA ARG A 122 16.76 -13.74 -6.91
C ARG A 122 17.46 -12.54 -6.30
N ALA A 123 16.73 -11.69 -5.58
CA ALA A 123 17.27 -10.56 -4.86
C ALA A 123 17.94 -10.95 -3.53
N GLY A 124 17.74 -12.17 -3.01
CA GLY A 124 18.17 -12.55 -1.66
C GLY A 124 17.34 -11.89 -0.55
N ALA A 125 16.12 -11.47 -0.89
CA ALA A 125 15.26 -10.72 0.01
C ALA A 125 14.74 -11.55 1.18
N PHE A 126 14.73 -12.89 1.09
CA PHE A 126 14.31 -13.76 2.20
C PHE A 126 15.36 -13.76 3.32
N GLU A 127 16.65 -13.79 3.01
CA GLU A 127 17.70 -13.80 4.01
C GLU A 127 17.99 -12.41 4.60
N ASN A 128 17.95 -11.35 3.79
CA ASN A 128 18.36 -9.99 4.20
C ASN A 128 17.23 -8.95 3.97
N ARG A 129 16.03 -9.24 4.48
CA ARG A 129 14.82 -8.42 4.27
C ARG A 129 15.01 -6.92 4.49
N ASP A 130 15.76 -6.55 5.52
CA ASP A 130 16.01 -5.14 5.86
C ASP A 130 16.88 -4.40 4.82
N ASP A 131 17.72 -5.12 4.09
CA ASP A 131 18.54 -4.59 3.00
C ASP A 131 17.79 -4.54 1.66
N HIS A 132 16.60 -5.16 1.60
CA HIS A 132 15.80 -5.34 0.39
C HIS A 132 14.36 -4.80 0.55
N PRO A 133 14.17 -3.48 0.71
CA PRO A 133 12.83 -2.91 0.84
C PRO A 133 12.04 -3.07 -0.46
N LEU A 134 10.76 -3.38 -0.30
CA LEU A 134 9.74 -3.35 -1.34
C LEU A 134 9.27 -1.92 -1.53
N ARG A 135 9.21 -1.47 -2.78
CA ARG A 135 8.70 -0.16 -3.16
C ARG A 135 7.57 -0.30 -4.15
N THR A 136 6.48 0.40 -3.88
CA THR A 136 5.33 0.48 -4.78
C THR A 136 5.33 1.84 -5.45
N TYR A 137 5.20 1.83 -6.78
CA TYR A 137 5.12 3.03 -7.59
C TYR A 137 3.81 3.10 -8.36
N PHE A 138 3.34 4.32 -8.58
CA PHE A 138 2.23 4.63 -9.48
C PHE A 138 2.52 5.94 -10.19
N GLU A 139 2.38 5.96 -11.53
CA GLU A 139 2.72 7.12 -12.37
C GLU A 139 4.16 7.65 -12.17
N GLY A 140 5.07 6.75 -11.77
CA GLY A 140 6.47 7.08 -11.48
C GLY A 140 6.70 7.68 -10.09
N GLU A 141 5.65 7.93 -9.31
CA GLU A 141 5.74 8.38 -7.92
C GLU A 141 5.79 7.19 -6.96
N MET A 142 6.66 7.26 -5.94
CA MET A 142 6.71 6.25 -4.90
C MET A 142 5.53 6.43 -3.96
N LEU A 143 4.62 5.45 -3.93
CA LEU A 143 3.47 5.47 -3.04
C LEU A 143 3.82 5.00 -1.63
N TYR A 144 4.62 3.94 -1.55
CA TYR A 144 4.90 3.25 -0.30
C TYR A 144 6.21 2.47 -0.35
N GLU A 145 6.89 2.38 0.79
CA GLU A 145 8.07 1.55 1.01
C GLU A 145 7.84 0.66 2.24
N ALA A 146 8.16 -0.63 2.13
CA ALA A 146 8.05 -1.56 3.23
C ALA A 146 9.10 -2.66 3.18
N THR A 147 9.48 -3.14 4.37
CA THR A 147 10.27 -4.37 4.51
C THR A 147 9.37 -5.59 4.35
N LEU A 148 9.91 -6.65 3.74
CA LEU A 148 9.22 -7.94 3.67
C LEU A 148 8.97 -8.48 5.09
N ALA A 149 7.70 -8.65 5.47
CA ALA A 149 7.34 -9.14 6.78
C ALA A 149 7.71 -10.63 6.94
N PRO A 150 8.15 -11.09 8.14
CA PRO A 150 8.50 -12.51 8.37
C PRO A 150 7.42 -13.50 7.95
N GLY A 151 6.18 -13.27 8.38
CA GLY A 151 5.09 -14.19 8.05
C GLY A 151 4.69 -14.17 6.58
N LEU A 152 5.11 -13.18 5.79
CA LEU A 152 4.93 -13.18 4.34
C LEU A 152 6.08 -13.94 3.66
N ALA A 153 7.32 -13.72 4.11
CA ALA A 153 8.48 -14.49 3.65
C ALA A 153 8.26 -16.00 3.82
N ASP A 154 7.83 -16.44 5.00
CA ASP A 154 7.57 -17.87 5.29
C ASP A 154 6.53 -18.46 4.31
N LYS A 155 5.49 -17.70 3.97
CA LYS A 155 4.43 -18.14 3.05
C LYS A 155 4.86 -18.15 1.59
N LEU A 156 5.74 -17.23 1.20
CA LEU A 156 6.34 -17.21 -0.12
C LEU A 156 7.25 -18.42 -0.30
N GLU A 157 8.13 -18.69 0.68
CA GLU A 157 9.04 -19.85 0.66
C GLU A 157 8.29 -21.20 0.68
N SER A 158 7.16 -21.28 1.39
CA SER A 158 6.34 -22.50 1.43
C SER A 158 5.39 -22.65 0.24
N GLY A 159 5.22 -21.60 -0.57
CA GLY A 159 4.23 -21.54 -1.65
C GLY A 159 2.77 -21.48 -1.15
N GLU A 160 2.55 -21.08 0.10
CA GLU A 160 1.22 -20.95 0.70
C GLU A 160 0.62 -19.55 0.51
N TRP A 161 1.37 -18.59 -0.02
CA TRP A 161 0.84 -17.26 -0.34
C TRP A 161 -0.06 -17.29 -1.58
N SER A 162 -1.22 -16.65 -1.49
CA SER A 162 -2.28 -16.63 -2.50
C SER A 162 -2.18 -15.47 -3.51
N GLY A 163 -1.11 -14.67 -3.47
CA GLY A 163 -0.97 -13.49 -4.33
C GLY A 163 -1.73 -12.25 -3.82
N GLU A 164 -2.33 -12.30 -2.63
CA GLU A 164 -3.09 -11.20 -2.05
C GLU A 164 -2.20 -10.26 -1.24
N PHE A 165 -2.31 -8.95 -1.49
CA PHE A 165 -1.68 -7.91 -0.69
C PHE A 165 -2.55 -6.66 -0.51
N LEU A 166 -2.18 -5.84 0.48
CA LEU A 166 -2.83 -4.57 0.77
C LEU A 166 -1.89 -3.43 0.42
N LEU A 167 -2.21 -2.66 -0.61
CA LEU A 167 -1.49 -1.43 -0.90
C LEU A 167 -1.92 -0.34 0.06
N HIS A 168 -0.96 0.34 0.67
CA HIS A 168 -1.21 1.53 1.48
C HIS A 168 -0.99 2.78 0.63
N VAL A 169 -1.94 3.70 0.68
CA VAL A 169 -1.91 4.95 -0.06
C VAL A 169 -2.34 6.07 0.87
N SER A 170 -1.58 7.16 0.92
CA SER A 170 -1.86 8.28 1.83
C SER A 170 -3.16 9.02 1.49
N GLU A 171 -3.48 9.13 0.20
CA GLU A 171 -4.60 9.94 -0.28
C GLU A 171 -5.71 9.08 -0.89
N GLN A 172 -6.96 9.46 -0.60
CA GLN A 172 -8.13 8.75 -1.13
C GLN A 172 -8.21 8.85 -2.65
N LYS A 173 -7.82 10.01 -3.19
CA LYS A 173 -7.88 10.31 -4.61
C LYS A 173 -6.95 9.36 -5.37
N THR A 174 -5.68 9.28 -4.96
CA THR A 174 -4.69 8.35 -5.53
C THR A 174 -5.12 6.90 -5.39
N ALA A 175 -5.70 6.49 -4.25
CA ALA A 175 -6.20 5.12 -4.09
C ALA A 175 -7.31 4.77 -5.09
N ARG A 176 -8.20 5.72 -5.41
CA ARG A 176 -9.26 5.53 -6.42
C ARG A 176 -8.71 5.55 -7.83
N GLU A 177 -7.76 6.43 -8.14
CA GLU A 177 -7.10 6.49 -9.45
C GLU A 177 -6.34 5.19 -9.72
N LEU A 178 -5.60 4.69 -8.73
CA LEU A 178 -4.94 3.39 -8.78
C LEU A 178 -5.92 2.24 -9.01
N LYS A 179 -7.05 2.22 -8.28
CA LYS A 179 -8.11 1.22 -8.50
C LYS A 179 -8.61 1.24 -9.94
N GLN A 180 -8.95 2.42 -10.47
CA GLN A 180 -9.46 2.57 -11.83
C GLN A 180 -8.43 2.12 -12.88
N ALA A 181 -7.15 2.45 -12.68
CA ALA A 181 -6.07 2.04 -13.57
C ALA A 181 -5.92 0.51 -13.63
N LEU A 182 -6.03 -0.16 -12.48
CA LEU A 182 -5.87 -1.61 -12.37
C LEU A 182 -7.12 -2.40 -12.79
N GLU A 183 -8.34 -1.86 -12.59
CA GLU A 183 -9.59 -2.47 -13.07
C GLU A 183 -9.78 -2.33 -14.60
N GLY A 184 -9.06 -1.40 -15.24
CA GLY A 184 -9.13 -1.14 -16.67
C GLY A 184 -8.27 -2.05 -17.55
N ASN A 185 -7.54 -3.01 -16.96
CA ASN A 185 -6.65 -3.96 -17.63
C ASN A 185 -7.35 -5.29 -17.94
#